data_AF-A0A370T699-F1
#
_entry.id   AF-A0A370T699-F1
#
_cell.length_a   1.000
_cell.length_b   1.000
_cell.length_c   1.000
_cell.angle_alpha   90.00
_cell.angle_beta   90.00
_cell.angle_gamma   90.00
#
_symmetry.space_group_name_H-M   'P 1'
#
loop_
_entity.id
_entity.type
_entity.pdbx_description
1 polymer ?
#
loop_
_entity_poly.entity_id
_entity_poly.type
_entity_poly.pdbx_seq_one_letter_code
_entity_poly.pdbx_strand_id
1 'polypeptide(L)' 'MNTTWLHTASPLPDLVLGASLYFPPLFKAFLLGLVFWLLVHHLLRDWMYSGDIWHPMLMDLSIFVITVSGSLWLLASW' A
#
# COMPACT_ATOMS: atom_id res chain seq x y z
N MET A 1 42.96 15.99 17.73
CA MET A 1 41.66 15.51 18.23
C MET A 1 40.76 15.26 17.03
N ASN A 2 40.50 13.99 16.73
CA ASN A 2 39.87 13.53 15.50
C ASN A 2 38.35 13.74 15.58
N THR A 3 37.83 14.77 14.89
CA THR A 3 36.40 15.15 14.86
C THR A 3 35.53 14.26 13.99
N THR A 4 36.03 13.10 13.54
CA THR A 4 35.32 12.18 12.63
C THR A 4 34.18 11.39 13.28
N TRP A 5 34.03 11.45 14.60
CA TRP A 5 33.02 10.70 15.35
C TRP A 5 31.64 11.36 15.45
N LEU A 6 31.47 12.57 14.90
CA LEU A 6 30.17 13.28 14.93
C LEU A 6 29.34 13.12 13.65
N HIS A 7 29.80 12.34 12.67
CA HIS A 7 29.06 12.12 11.42
C HIS A 7 28.04 10.96 11.47
N THR A 8 27.88 10.32 12.64
CA THR A 8 27.10 9.09 12.83
C THR A 8 25.65 9.31 13.27
N ALA A 9 25.14 10.54 13.29
CA ALA A 9 23.77 10.82 13.76
C ALA A 9 23.05 11.91 12.94
N SER A 10 23.28 12.00 11.63
CA SER A 10 22.32 12.68 10.77
C SER A 10 21.13 11.74 10.59
N PRO A 11 19.89 12.09 10.98
CA PRO A 11 18.70 11.22 10.85
C PRO A 11 18.24 11.02 9.39
N LEU A 12 18.86 11.74 8.46
CA LEU A 12 18.50 11.75 7.04
C LEU A 12 18.90 10.44 6.31
N PRO A 13 20.15 9.95 6.37
CA PRO A 13 20.54 8.70 5.72
C PRO A 13 19.78 7.47 6.21
N ASP A 14 19.53 7.34 7.51
CA ASP A 14 18.75 6.26 8.12
C ASP A 14 17.27 6.32 7.71
N LEU A 15 16.69 7.52 7.62
CA LEU A 15 15.33 7.70 7.11
C LEU A 15 15.23 7.38 5.60
N VAL A 16 16.23 7.77 4.80
CA VAL A 16 16.32 7.45 3.37
C VAL A 16 16.51 5.94 3.17
N LEU A 17 17.34 5.29 3.99
CA LEU A 17 17.59 3.86 3.91
C LEU A 17 16.34 3.06 4.30
N GLY A 18 15.67 3.44 5.39
CA GLY A 18 14.39 2.86 5.79
C GLY A 18 13.32 3.05 4.71
N ALA A 19 13.16 4.26 4.18
CA ALA A 19 12.24 4.51 3.07
C ALA A 19 12.58 3.62 1.86
N SER A 20 13.85 3.51 1.47
CA SER A 20 14.27 2.66 0.35
C SER A 20 14.09 1.16 0.59
N LEU A 21 14.06 0.71 1.84
CA LEU A 21 13.88 -0.70 2.20
C LEU A 21 12.40 -1.10 2.22
N TYR A 22 11.53 -0.21 2.74
CA TYR A 22 10.10 -0.47 2.83
C TYR A 22 9.33 -0.12 1.55
N PHE A 23 9.80 0.86 0.79
CA PHE A 23 9.11 1.31 -0.42
C PHE A 23 9.02 0.23 -1.51
N PRO A 24 10.08 -0.55 -1.83
CA PRO A 24 10.00 -1.57 -2.87
C PRO A 24 9.00 -2.70 -2.55
N PRO A 25 8.97 -3.29 -1.33
CA PRO A 25 7.95 -4.25 -0.94
C PRO A 25 6.53 -3.67 -0.89
N LEU A 26 6.36 -2.46 -0.32
CA LEU A 26 5.06 -1.79 -0.27
C LEU A 26 4.53 -1.47 -1.67
N PHE A 27 5.40 -1.03 -2.58
CA PHE A 27 5.03 -0.73 -3.95
C PHE A 27 4.59 -2.00 -4.69
N LYS A 28 5.29 -3.12 -4.47
CA LYS A 28 4.91 -4.43 -5.02
C LYS A 28 3.56 -4.91 -4.47
N ALA A 29 3.30 -4.73 -3.17
CA ALA A 29 2.00 -5.02 -2.56
C ALA A 29 0.89 -4.12 -3.11
N PHE A 30 1.16 -2.84 -3.29
CA PHE A 30 0.20 -1.89 -3.85
C PHE A 30 -0.17 -2.23 -5.29
N LEU A 31 0.82 -2.51 -6.16
CA LEU A 31 0.58 -2.91 -7.54
C LEU A 31 -0.24 -4.20 -7.62
N LEU A 32 0.09 -5.19 -6.80
CA LEU A 32 -0.63 -6.47 -6.76
C LEU A 32 -2.05 -6.28 -6.20
N GLY A 33 -2.22 -5.45 -5.18
CA GLY A 33 -3.52 -5.04 -4.64
C GLY A 33 -4.39 -4.30 -5.64
N LEU A 34 -3.79 -3.46 -6.50
CA LEU A 34 -4.48 -2.74 -7.57
C LEU A 34 -5.01 -3.72 -8.63
N VAL A 35 -4.24 -4.74 -9.00
CA VAL A 35 -4.69 -5.80 -9.92
C VAL A 35 -5.87 -6.57 -9.33
N PHE A 36 -5.77 -7.00 -8.07
CA PHE A 36 -6.87 -7.68 -7.40
C PHE A 36 -8.11 -6.78 -7.25
N TRP A 37 -7.91 -5.50 -6.93
CA TRP A 37 -9.01 -4.55 -6.83
C TRP A 37 -9.71 -4.40 -8.19
N LEU A 38 -8.98 -4.35 -9.30
CA LEU A 38 -9.59 -4.28 -10.64
C LEU A 38 -10.55 -5.46 -10.91
N LEU A 39 -10.14 -6.67 -10.53
CA LEU A 39 -10.95 -7.89 -10.63
C LEU A 39 -12.21 -7.81 -9.75
N VAL A 40 -12.05 -7.42 -8.48
CA VAL A 40 -13.15 -7.31 -7.52
C VAL A 40 -14.10 -6.19 -7.91
N HIS A 41 -13.58 -5.02 -8.28
CA HIS A 41 -14.36 -3.86 -8.73
C HIS A 41 -15.17 -4.17 -9.97
N HIS A 42 -14.61 -4.88 -10.95
CA HIS A 42 -15.36 -5.27 -12.14
C HIS A 42 -16.59 -6.12 -11.79
N LEU A 43 -16.45 -7.05 -10.83
CA LEU A 43 -17.54 -7.92 -10.41
C LEU A 43 -18.58 -7.20 -9.54
N LEU A 44 -18.14 -6.32 -8.64
CA LEU A 44 -19.02 -5.58 -7.74
C LEU A 44 -19.62 -4.33 -8.38
N ARG A 45 -19.12 -3.90 -9.54
CA ARG A 45 -19.58 -2.71 -10.28
C ARG A 45 -21.09 -2.69 -10.42
N ASP A 46 -21.66 -3.75 -10.98
CA ASP A 46 -23.10 -3.77 -11.27
C ASP A 46 -23.92 -3.67 -9.99
N TRP A 47 -23.45 -4.29 -8.91
CA TRP A 47 -24.08 -4.18 -7.59
C TRP A 47 -23.93 -2.78 -6.97
N MET A 48 -22.75 -2.16 -7.05
CA MET A 48 -22.53 -0.80 -6.50
C MET A 48 -23.46 0.23 -7.15
N TYR A 49 -23.72 0.05 -8.45
CA TYR A 49 -24.52 0.97 -9.25
C TYR A 49 -26.00 0.57 -9.34
N SER A 50 -26.44 -0.50 -8.64
CA SER A 50 -27.86 -0.91 -8.56
C SER A 50 -28.77 0.11 -7.86
N GLY A 51 -28.21 1.14 -7.22
CA GLY A 51 -28.99 2.18 -6.52
C GLY A 51 -29.29 1.87 -5.05
N ASP A 52 -28.99 0.66 -4.57
CA ASP A 52 -29.10 0.26 -3.15
C ASP A 52 -27.96 0.81 -2.28
N ILE A 53 -26.81 1.15 -2.87
CA ILE A 53 -25.62 1.65 -2.14
C ILE A 53 -25.63 3.18 -2.11
N TRP A 54 -25.60 3.74 -0.90
CA TRP A 54 -25.65 5.19 -0.68
C TRP A 54 -24.40 5.95 -1.15
N HIS A 55 -23.20 5.39 -0.93
CA HIS A 55 -21.93 6.01 -1.30
C HIS A 55 -21.00 5.02 -2.04
N PRO A 56 -21.21 4.81 -3.36
CA PRO A 56 -20.43 3.83 -4.14
C PRO A 56 -18.92 4.12 -4.13
N MET A 57 -18.51 5.39 -4.07
CA MET A 57 -17.10 5.79 -3.96
C MET A 57 -16.44 5.39 -2.63
N LEU A 58 -17.19 5.45 -1.51
CA LEU A 58 -16.65 5.06 -0.19
C LEU A 58 -16.46 3.55 -0.11
N MET A 59 -17.38 2.81 -0.73
CA MET A 59 -17.32 1.35 -0.79
C MET A 59 -16.18 0.87 -1.68
N ASP A 60 -15.99 1.51 -2.83
CA ASP A 60 -14.87 1.21 -3.73
C ASP A 60 -13.52 1.44 -3.04
N LEU A 61 -13.37 2.55 -2.30
CA LEU A 61 -12.17 2.86 -1.53
C LEU A 61 -11.90 1.81 -0.44
N SER A 62 -12.93 1.35 0.27
CA SER A 62 -12.74 0.35 1.33
C SER A 62 -12.34 -1.00 0.75
N ILE A 63 -12.96 -1.42 -0.37
CA ILE A 63 -12.55 -2.62 -1.11
C ILE A 63 -11.10 -2.47 -1.54
N PHE A 64 -10.70 -1.33 -2.12
CA PHE A 64 -9.33 -1.06 -2.51
C PHE A 64 -8.34 -1.25 -1.34
N VAL A 65 -8.62 -0.65 -0.18
CA VAL A 65 -7.76 -0.76 1.02
C VAL A 65 -7.68 -2.21 1.53
N ILE A 66 -8.78 -2.96 1.54
CA ILE A 66 -8.79 -4.38 1.93
C ILE A 66 -7.92 -5.19 0.97
N THR A 67 -8.00 -4.91 -0.32
CA THR A 67 -7.27 -5.66 -1.35
C THR A 67 -5.76 -5.37 -1.28
N VAL A 68 -5.37 -4.11 -1.07
CA VAL A 68 -3.98 -3.72 -0.81
C VAL A 68 -3.46 -4.34 0.49
N SER A 69 -4.27 -4.37 1.55
CA SER A 69 -3.88 -4.98 2.83
C SER A 69 -3.70 -6.50 2.71
N GLY A 70 -4.61 -7.19 2.02
CA GLY A 70 -4.49 -8.63 1.75
C GLY A 70 -3.29 -8.96 0.86
N SER A 71 -3.00 -8.13 -0.13
CA SER A 71 -1.79 -8.22 -0.95
C SER A 71 -0.52 -8.03 -0.12
N LEU A 72 -0.50 -7.04 0.77
CA LEU A 72 0.62 -6.81 1.68
C LEU A 72 0.84 -8.00 2.63
N TRP A 73 -0.25 -8.55 3.18
CA TRP A 73 -0.20 -9.78 3.99
C TRP A 73 0.40 -10.93 3.18
N LEU A 74 -0.08 -11.17 1.96
CA LEU A 74 0.42 -12.24 1.10
C LEU A 74 1.91 -12.08 0.81
N LEU A 75 2.39 -10.86 0.54
CA LEU A 75 3.81 -10.57 0.35
C LEU A 75 4.63 -10.72 1.63
N ALA A 76 4.06 -10.39 2.80
CA ALA A 76 4.74 -10.52 4.09
C ALA A 76 4.79 -11.98 4.58
N SER A 77 3.84 -12.81 4.14
CA SER A 77 3.74 -14.23 4.48
C SER A 77 4.58 -15.14 3.56
N TRP A 78 5.20 -14.59 2.51
CA TRP A 78 5.97 -15.32 1.50
C TRP A 78 7.46 -15.01 1.63
#